data_AF-A0A8R7U1G9-F1
#
_entry.id   AF-A0A8R7U1G9-F1
#
_cell.length_a   1.000
_cell.length_b   1.000
_cell.length_c   1.000
_cell.angle_alpha   90.00
_cell.angle_beta   90.00
_cell.angle_gamma   90.00
#
_symmetry.space_group_name_H-M   'P 1'
#
loop_
_entity.id
_entity.type
_entity.pdbx_description
1 polymer ?
#
loop_
_entity_poly.entity_id
_entity_poly.type
_entity_poly.pdbx_seq_one_letter_code
_entity_poly.pdbx_strand_id
1 'polypeptide(L)'
;MEPALVDEKLIPWELNKFKLNPLRNGGVIAYYQINKPSDLTATAQLAPKDRPLVCLHLKESENLPKISIMNLRHRNILRVEAVQKLELPFSNQKNIAVVVEPHDGPLTWFLVRLLLTEKGSNAVPSQSLRDVIRQIVEAIEELRINGVYHGNLTIHNIYHSRVGGAIVVKLVNFQNRDIELEAAQLMDWVGLGNILHTISTAAKFRDNTASCSIIDHLASKLMALTSINCLPSIKKGTLDDMLQG
;
A
#
# COMPACT_ATOMS: atom_id res chain seq x y z
N MET A 1 -13.12 -2.68 21.37
CA MET A 1 -12.05 -3.63 21.72
C MET A 1 -10.85 -3.20 20.92
N GLU A 2 -9.86 -2.57 21.55
CA GLU A 2 -8.59 -2.28 20.87
C GLU A 2 -7.98 -3.62 20.45
N PRO A 3 -7.54 -3.78 19.20
CA PRO A 3 -6.80 -4.98 18.82
C PRO A 3 -5.52 -5.01 19.67
N ALA A 4 -5.44 -6.00 20.55
CA ALA A 4 -4.28 -6.22 21.39
C ALA A 4 -3.06 -6.34 20.46
N LEU A 5 -2.13 -5.39 20.58
CA LEU A 5 -0.79 -5.54 20.04
C LEU A 5 -0.27 -6.85 20.61
N VAL A 6 -0.11 -7.86 19.74
CA VAL A 6 0.72 -9.01 20.10
C VAL A 6 2.08 -8.39 20.40
N ASP A 7 2.49 -8.49 21.66
CA ASP A 7 3.80 -8.09 22.16
C ASP A 7 4.82 -9.06 21.56
N GLU A 8 5.01 -8.98 20.23
CA GLU A 8 6.00 -9.75 19.49
C GLU A 8 7.36 -9.16 19.89
N LYS A 9 7.89 -9.73 20.98
CA LYS A 9 9.21 -9.55 21.56
C LYS A 9 10.17 -8.79 20.64
N LEU A 10 10.55 -7.60 21.10
CA LEU A 10 11.68 -6.80 20.62
C LEU A 10 12.86 -7.72 20.25
N ILE A 11 13.06 -7.95 18.95
CA ILE A 11 14.19 -8.70 18.39
C ILE A 11 15.44 -7.82 18.55
N PRO A 12 16.44 -8.18 19.37
CA PRO A 12 17.66 -7.40 19.53
C PRO A 12 18.46 -7.42 18.22
N TRP A 13 18.66 -6.25 17.61
CA TRP A 13 19.39 -6.09 16.35
C TRP A 13 20.69 -5.34 16.57
N GLU A 14 21.80 -5.87 16.05
CA GLU A 14 23.02 -5.09 15.87
C GLU A 14 23.00 -4.39 14.49
N LEU A 15 22.58 -3.12 14.47
CA LEU A 15 22.43 -2.27 13.28
C LEU A 15 23.75 -1.78 12.65
N ASN A 16 24.91 -2.32 13.06
CA ASN A 16 26.23 -1.69 12.85
C ASN A 16 26.79 -1.72 11.40
N LYS A 17 26.00 -1.98 10.35
CA LYS A 17 26.52 -2.09 8.97
C LYS A 17 25.67 -1.49 7.84
N PHE A 18 24.76 -0.56 8.11
CA PHE A 18 23.90 -0.01 7.05
C PHE A 18 24.39 1.33 6.48
N LYS A 19 24.69 1.35 5.18
CA LYS A 19 24.96 2.58 4.41
C LYS A 19 23.62 3.24 4.01
N LEU A 20 23.21 4.25 4.78
CA LEU A 20 22.00 5.04 4.54
C LEU A 20 22.13 5.85 3.24
N ASN A 21 21.30 5.54 2.25
CA ASN A 21 21.09 6.40 1.09
C ASN A 21 19.82 7.24 1.34
N PRO A 22 19.93 8.56 1.59
CA PRO A 22 18.77 9.42 1.77
C PRO A 22 18.00 9.62 0.46
N LEU A 23 16.66 9.55 0.51
CA LEU A 23 15.77 9.96 -0.58
C LEU A 23 15.26 11.39 -0.33
N ARG A 24 15.08 12.16 -1.41
CA ARG A 24 14.86 13.62 -1.41
C ARG A 24 13.52 14.13 -0.85
N ASN A 25 12.59 13.27 -0.43
CA ASN A 25 11.20 13.68 -0.13
C ASN A 25 10.77 13.50 1.35
N GLY A 26 11.66 13.77 2.30
CA GLY A 26 11.30 13.95 3.72
C GLY A 26 10.97 12.68 4.53
N GLY A 27 10.73 11.53 3.88
CA GLY A 27 10.80 10.22 4.51
C GLY A 27 12.09 9.51 4.11
N VAL A 28 12.95 9.18 5.08
CA VAL A 28 14.15 8.36 4.80
C VAL A 28 13.71 6.89 4.66
N ILE A 29 13.21 6.53 3.48
CA ILE A 29 13.02 5.12 3.13
C ILE A 29 14.37 4.60 2.64
N ALA A 30 15.14 4.02 3.55
CA ALA A 30 16.33 3.29 3.16
C ALA A 30 15.91 1.87 2.76
N TYR A 31 15.75 1.64 1.44
CA TYR A 31 15.47 0.32 0.91
C TYR A 31 16.67 -0.59 1.11
N TYR A 32 16.67 -1.33 2.21
CA TYR A 32 17.56 -2.47 2.35
C TYR A 32 16.75 -3.71 2.12
N GLN A 33 17.14 -4.48 1.11
CA GLN A 33 16.75 -5.87 1.04
C GLN A 33 17.76 -6.63 1.90
N ILE A 34 17.30 -7.04 3.07
CA ILE A 34 18.12 -7.67 4.10
C ILE A 34 17.58 -9.05 4.36
N ASN A 35 18.50 -9.97 4.60
CA ASN A 35 18.15 -11.26 5.17
C ASN A 35 17.51 -11.02 6.55
N LYS A 36 16.30 -11.51 6.78
CA LYS A 36 15.66 -11.52 8.10
C LYS A 36 16.67 -12.08 9.10
N PRO A 37 17.14 -11.29 10.08
CA PRO A 37 18.05 -11.82 11.06
C PRO A 37 17.30 -12.78 11.97
N SER A 38 18.11 -13.64 12.53
CA SER A 38 17.73 -14.95 12.92
C SER A 38 17.55 -15.04 14.42
N ASP A 39 16.35 -14.69 14.89
CA ASP A 39 15.92 -14.92 16.27
C ASP A 39 14.95 -16.12 16.39
N LEU A 40 14.54 -16.69 15.26
CA LEU A 40 13.91 -18.00 15.20
C LEU A 40 14.99 -19.02 14.85
N THR A 41 15.21 -20.00 15.72
CA THR A 41 16.26 -21.04 15.63
C THR A 41 16.34 -21.71 14.25
N ALA A 42 15.22 -21.75 13.51
CA ALA A 42 15.14 -22.29 12.15
C ALA A 42 15.76 -21.41 11.05
N THR A 43 15.62 -20.07 11.12
CA THR A 43 16.17 -19.16 10.08
C THR A 43 17.65 -18.85 10.30
N ALA A 44 18.17 -19.03 11.53
CA ALA A 44 19.60 -18.94 11.85
C ALA A 44 20.44 -19.99 11.10
N GLN A 45 19.85 -21.16 10.89
CA GLN A 45 20.49 -22.32 10.26
C GLN A 45 20.51 -22.21 8.73
N LEU A 46 19.77 -21.26 8.14
CA LEU A 46 19.76 -21.04 6.70
C LEU A 46 21.03 -20.28 6.27
N ALA A 47 21.60 -20.71 5.14
CA ALA A 47 22.69 -19.97 4.51
C ALA A 47 22.20 -18.54 4.15
N PRO A 48 23.08 -17.52 4.11
CA PRO A 48 22.66 -16.14 3.84
C PRO A 48 21.82 -15.97 2.57
N LYS A 49 22.05 -16.76 1.53
CA LYS A 49 21.27 -16.74 0.28
C LYS A 49 19.84 -17.30 0.42
N ASP A 50 19.58 -18.10 1.45
CA ASP A 50 18.32 -18.80 1.69
C ASP A 50 17.48 -18.11 2.78
N ARG A 51 17.99 -17.02 3.37
CA ARG A 51 17.26 -16.24 4.37
C ARG A 51 16.18 -15.39 3.69
N PRO A 52 14.99 -15.24 4.31
CA PRO A 52 13.92 -14.48 3.69
C PRO A 52 14.27 -13.00 3.64
N LEU A 53 13.96 -12.36 2.52
CA LEU A 53 14.25 -10.96 2.27
C LEU A 53 13.18 -10.09 2.93
N VAL A 54 13.58 -9.00 3.57
CA VAL A 54 12.68 -8.00 4.17
C VAL A 54 13.12 -6.60 3.76
N CYS A 55 12.19 -5.63 3.86
CA CYS A 55 12.47 -4.21 3.66
C CYS A 55 12.44 -3.45 4.99
N LEU A 56 13.29 -2.44 5.13
CA LEU A 56 13.36 -1.59 6.33
C LEU A 56 12.81 -0.20 6.01
N HIS A 57 11.85 0.28 6.80
CA HIS A 57 11.36 1.66 6.73
C HIS A 57 11.73 2.39 8.02
N LEU A 58 12.36 3.55 7.92
CA LEU A 58 12.57 4.42 9.09
C LEU A 58 11.37 5.35 9.24
N LYS A 59 10.76 5.37 10.43
CA LYS A 59 9.60 6.19 10.74
C LYS A 59 9.75 6.83 12.12
N GLU A 60 8.99 7.88 12.37
CA GLU A 60 8.88 8.45 13.72
C GLU A 60 7.96 7.58 14.60
N SER A 61 8.26 7.49 15.90
CA SER A 61 7.54 6.61 16.84
C SER A 61 6.06 6.95 17.04
N GLU A 62 5.65 8.19 16.76
CA GLU A 62 4.25 8.62 16.73
C GLU A 62 3.41 7.88 15.68
N ASN A 63 4.06 7.22 14.71
CA ASN A 63 3.39 6.40 13.71
C ASN A 63 3.06 4.99 14.20
N LEU A 64 3.44 4.58 15.42
CA LEU A 64 3.15 3.25 15.97
C LEU A 64 1.67 2.84 15.90
N PRO A 65 0.69 3.69 16.29
CA PRO A 65 -0.72 3.33 16.16
C PRO A 65 -1.13 3.06 14.71
N LYS A 66 -0.55 3.80 13.74
CA LYS A 66 -0.82 3.64 12.30
C LYS A 66 -0.26 2.33 11.75
N ILE A 67 0.84 1.85 12.32
CA ILE A 67 1.47 0.57 11.97
C ILE A 67 0.60 -0.60 12.42
N SER A 68 -0.20 -0.46 13.48
CA SER A 68 -1.09 -1.53 13.94
C SER A 68 -2.15 -1.95 12.90
N ILE A 69 -2.56 -1.04 12.01
CA ILE A 69 -3.48 -1.35 10.89
C ILE A 69 -2.84 -2.38 9.93
N MET A 70 -1.52 -2.36 9.80
CA MET A 70 -0.76 -3.31 8.98
C MET A 70 -0.69 -4.73 9.59
N ASN A 71 -1.22 -4.93 10.80
CA ASN A 71 -1.41 -6.27 11.37
C ASN A 71 -2.61 -7.00 10.76
N LEU A 72 -3.46 -6.31 9.99
CA LEU A 72 -4.48 -6.96 9.18
C LEU A 72 -3.80 -7.86 8.15
N ARG A 73 -3.92 -9.18 8.37
CA ARG A 73 -3.30 -10.19 7.51
C ARG A 73 -4.08 -10.34 6.21
N HIS A 74 -3.89 -9.38 5.30
CA HIS A 74 -4.48 -9.40 3.97
C HIS A 74 -3.40 -9.27 2.89
N ARG A 75 -3.58 -9.98 1.77
CA ARG A 75 -2.59 -10.00 0.70
C ARG A 75 -2.31 -8.62 0.08
N ASN A 76 -3.25 -7.67 0.21
CA ASN A 76 -3.17 -6.32 -0.37
C ASN A 76 -2.92 -5.21 0.66
N ILE A 77 -2.61 -5.55 1.91
CA ILE A 77 -2.11 -4.63 2.93
C ILE A 77 -0.65 -5.01 3.16
N LEU A 78 0.26 -4.03 3.19
CA LEU A 78 1.68 -4.32 3.43
C LEU A 78 1.86 -4.89 4.83
N ARG A 79 2.47 -6.07 4.93
CA ARG A 79 2.69 -6.75 6.21
C ARG A 79 3.91 -6.18 6.94
N VAL A 80 3.73 -5.91 8.22
CA VAL A 80 4.83 -5.64 9.17
C VAL A 80 5.32 -6.98 9.72
N GLU A 81 6.63 -7.16 9.69
CA GLU A 81 7.31 -8.32 10.26
C GLU A 81 7.83 -8.03 11.67
N ALA A 82 8.27 -6.79 11.93
CA ALA A 82 8.77 -6.36 13.23
C ALA A 82 8.82 -4.83 13.31
N VAL A 83 8.81 -4.30 14.53
CA VAL A 83 9.08 -2.88 14.81
C VAL A 83 10.13 -2.78 15.90
N GLN A 84 11.14 -1.95 15.69
CA GLN A 84 12.22 -1.71 16.65
C GLN A 84 12.32 -0.22 16.95
N LYS A 85 12.39 0.16 18.23
CA LYS A 85 12.75 1.53 18.61
C LYS A 85 14.23 1.77 18.37
N LEU A 86 14.55 2.89 17.74
CA LEU A 86 15.91 3.31 17.47
C LEU A 86 16.29 4.41 18.44
N GLU A 87 17.31 4.14 19.25
CA GLU A 87 18.00 5.17 20.03
C GLU A 87 19.12 5.74 19.16
N LEU A 88 18.81 6.82 18.43
CA LEU A 88 19.80 7.49 17.60
C LEU A 88 20.52 8.57 18.44
N PRO A 89 21.86 8.48 18.62
CA PRO A 89 22.59 9.34 19.55
C PRO A 89 22.60 10.83 19.20
N PHE A 90 22.11 11.20 18.00
CA PHE A 90 22.10 12.59 17.51
C PHE A 90 20.70 13.09 17.13
N SER A 91 19.63 12.37 17.49
CA SER A 91 18.26 12.79 17.21
C SER A 91 17.43 12.84 18.49
N ASN A 92 16.85 14.02 18.77
CA ASN A 92 15.84 14.16 19.82
C ASN A 92 14.51 13.48 19.42
N GLN A 93 14.35 13.07 18.16
CA GLN A 93 13.18 12.34 17.70
C GLN A 93 13.33 10.85 18.02
N LYS A 94 12.31 10.30 18.68
CA LYS A 94 12.17 8.86 18.89
C LYS A 94 11.83 8.22 17.55
N ASN A 95 12.83 7.59 16.94
CA ASN A 95 12.70 6.91 15.66
C ASN A 95 12.37 5.43 15.88
N ILE A 96 11.72 4.83 14.89
CA ILE A 96 11.45 3.39 14.82
C ILE A 96 11.91 2.86 13.46
N ALA A 97 12.48 1.67 13.49
CA ALA A 97 12.70 0.82 12.34
C ALA A 97 11.48 -0.09 12.19
N VAL A 98 10.82 -0.05 11.04
CA VAL A 98 9.69 -0.92 10.70
C VAL A 98 10.17 -1.89 9.63
N VAL A 99 10.22 -3.17 9.99
CA VAL A 99 10.56 -4.23 9.06
C VAL A 99 9.27 -4.73 8.41
N VAL A 100 9.26 -4.78 7.08
CA VAL A 100 8.09 -5.15 6.29
C VAL A 100 8.44 -6.25 5.28
N GLU A 101 7.42 -6.92 4.77
CA GLU A 101 7.58 -7.88 3.67
C GLU A 101 8.23 -7.22 2.43
N PRO A 102 8.94 -8.00 1.58
CA PRO A 102 9.64 -7.45 0.44
C PRO A 102 8.68 -6.95 -0.64
N HIS A 103 9.06 -5.84 -1.27
CA HIS A 103 8.28 -5.22 -2.34
C HIS A 103 9.18 -4.50 -3.34
N ASP A 104 8.67 -4.31 -4.57
CA ASP A 104 9.42 -3.73 -5.69
C ASP A 104 9.37 -2.19 -5.73
N GLY A 105 8.55 -1.59 -4.87
CA GLY A 105 8.48 -0.13 -4.66
C GLY A 105 7.12 0.48 -5.01
N PRO A 106 7.04 1.81 -5.20
CA PRO A 106 5.80 2.52 -5.50
C PRO A 106 5.05 1.98 -6.72
N LEU A 107 3.72 1.93 -6.65
CA LEU A 107 2.85 1.49 -7.75
C LEU A 107 3.05 2.35 -9.00
N THR A 108 3.36 3.63 -8.84
CA THR A 108 3.64 4.56 -9.95
C THR A 108 4.77 4.06 -10.84
N TRP A 109 5.80 3.41 -10.30
CA TRP A 109 6.91 2.85 -11.08
C TRP A 109 6.44 1.71 -11.99
N PHE A 110 5.52 0.89 -11.49
CA PHE A 110 4.91 -0.19 -12.26
C PHE A 110 3.98 0.35 -13.36
N LEU A 111 3.11 1.30 -13.01
CA LEU A 111 2.14 1.89 -13.95
C LEU A 111 2.80 2.62 -15.12
N VAL A 112 4.03 3.12 -14.96
CA VAL A 112 4.81 3.68 -16.09
C VAL A 112 5.15 2.64 -17.16
N ARG A 113 5.28 1.36 -16.78
CA ARG A 113 5.66 0.27 -17.69
C ARG A 113 4.48 -0.62 -18.08
N LEU A 114 3.32 -0.42 -17.48
CA LEU A 114 2.13 -1.23 -17.71
C LEU A 114 1.49 -0.86 -19.07
N LEU A 115 1.13 -1.88 -19.86
CA LEU A 115 0.23 -1.70 -21.00
C LEU A 115 -1.18 -1.40 -20.47
N LEU A 116 -1.67 -0.19 -20.76
CA LEU A 116 -2.96 0.29 -20.25
C LEU A 116 -4.14 -0.11 -21.13
N THR A 117 -3.89 -0.63 -22.33
CA THR A 117 -4.89 -1.10 -23.30
C THR A 117 -4.64 -2.55 -23.72
N GLU A 118 -5.66 -3.19 -24.31
CA GLU A 118 -5.53 -4.51 -24.94
C GLU A 118 -4.99 -4.40 -26.37
N LYS A 119 -4.39 -5.49 -26.88
CA LYS A 119 -3.89 -5.53 -28.26
C LYS A 119 -5.04 -5.29 -29.25
N GLY A 120 -4.90 -4.25 -30.08
CA GLY A 120 -5.91 -3.89 -31.07
C GLY A 120 -7.08 -3.06 -30.53
N SER A 121 -7.00 -2.61 -29.27
CA SER A 121 -7.97 -1.71 -28.66
C SER A 121 -7.27 -0.47 -28.11
N ASN A 122 -7.93 0.68 -28.19
CA ASN A 122 -7.53 1.90 -27.48
C ASN A 122 -8.29 2.08 -26.15
N ALA A 123 -9.14 1.13 -25.78
CA ALA A 123 -9.91 1.19 -24.54
C ALA A 123 -9.02 0.90 -23.32
N VAL A 124 -9.14 1.77 -22.32
CA VAL A 124 -8.53 1.67 -21.00
C VAL A 124 -9.67 1.43 -19.99
N PRO A 125 -9.55 0.47 -19.05
CA PRO A 125 -8.35 -0.29 -18.68
C PRO A 125 -8.11 -1.58 -19.50
N SER A 126 -6.84 -2.00 -19.59
CA SER A 126 -6.44 -3.38 -19.87
C SER A 126 -6.78 -4.31 -18.71
N GLN A 127 -6.74 -5.63 -18.94
CA GLN A 127 -7.00 -6.62 -17.92
C GLN A 127 -6.01 -6.53 -16.74
N SER A 128 -4.73 -6.26 -17.03
CA SER A 128 -3.73 -6.07 -15.97
C SER A 128 -4.01 -4.84 -15.10
N LEU A 129 -4.52 -3.76 -15.70
CA LEU A 129 -4.93 -2.59 -14.94
C LEU A 129 -6.22 -2.85 -14.14
N ARG A 130 -7.20 -3.58 -14.70
CA ARG A 130 -8.38 -4.05 -13.97
C ARG A 130 -7.99 -4.86 -12.73
N ASP A 131 -7.02 -5.76 -12.86
CA ASP A 131 -6.53 -6.56 -11.73
C ASP A 131 -5.85 -5.72 -10.66
N VAL A 132 -5.10 -4.69 -11.03
CA VAL A 132 -4.55 -3.71 -10.08
C VAL A 132 -5.67 -2.98 -9.33
N ILE A 133 -6.65 -2.43 -10.06
CA ILE A 133 -7.76 -1.68 -9.45
C ILE A 133 -8.58 -2.59 -8.52
N ARG A 134 -8.91 -3.80 -8.97
CA ARG A 134 -9.63 -4.81 -8.18
C ARG A 134 -8.93 -5.10 -6.85
N GLN A 135 -7.60 -5.26 -6.86
CA GLN A 135 -6.87 -5.50 -5.63
C GLN A 135 -6.87 -4.30 -4.66
N ILE A 136 -6.89 -3.06 -5.19
CA ILE A 136 -7.06 -1.85 -4.36
C ILE A 136 -8.46 -1.84 -3.73
N VAL A 137 -9.50 -2.13 -4.52
CA VAL A 137 -10.89 -2.26 -4.05
C VAL A 137 -11.02 -3.33 -2.96
N GLU A 138 -10.41 -4.49 -3.15
CA GLU A 138 -10.38 -5.57 -2.16
C GLU A 138 -9.70 -5.11 -0.85
N ALA A 139 -8.60 -4.37 -0.94
CA ALA A 139 -7.89 -3.85 0.23
C ALA A 139 -8.70 -2.81 1.01
N ILE A 140 -9.35 -1.86 0.32
CA ILE A 140 -10.20 -0.83 0.96
C ILE A 140 -11.37 -1.50 1.69
N GLU A 141 -12.00 -2.49 1.05
CA GLU A 141 -13.10 -3.21 1.65
C GLU A 141 -12.66 -4.01 2.88
N GLU A 142 -11.49 -4.65 2.82
CA GLU A 142 -10.94 -5.37 3.96
C GLU A 142 -10.73 -4.44 5.17
N LEU A 143 -10.20 -3.23 4.94
CA LEU A 143 -10.09 -2.21 6.00
C LEU A 143 -11.47 -1.90 6.60
N ARG A 144 -12.46 -1.68 5.74
CA ARG A 144 -13.83 -1.33 6.15
C ARG A 144 -14.46 -2.41 7.03
N ILE A 145 -14.40 -3.67 6.61
CA ILE A 145 -14.99 -4.81 7.33
C ILE A 145 -14.31 -5.01 8.70
N ASN A 146 -13.03 -4.68 8.82
CA ASN A 146 -12.28 -4.75 10.08
C ASN A 146 -12.40 -3.47 10.93
N GLY A 147 -13.28 -2.53 10.57
CA GLY A 147 -13.52 -1.32 11.38
C GLY A 147 -12.36 -0.33 11.39
N VAL A 148 -11.54 -0.33 10.33
CA VAL A 148 -10.42 0.60 10.15
C VAL A 148 -10.50 1.29 8.79
N TYR A 149 -9.54 2.17 8.50
CA TYR A 149 -9.45 2.96 7.27
C TYR A 149 -7.98 3.28 6.94
N HIS A 150 -7.70 3.70 5.70
CA HIS A 150 -6.39 4.15 5.27
C HIS A 150 -6.12 5.60 5.68
N GLY A 151 -7.07 6.51 5.42
CA GLY A 151 -7.02 7.90 5.90
C GLY A 151 -6.08 8.81 5.11
N ASN A 152 -5.39 8.29 4.11
CA ASN A 152 -4.66 9.08 3.12
C ASN A 152 -4.39 8.24 1.87
N LEU A 153 -5.46 7.63 1.34
CA LEU A 153 -5.32 6.78 0.16
C LEU A 153 -4.95 7.64 -1.07
N THR A 154 -3.71 7.50 -1.52
CA THR A 154 -3.18 8.14 -2.73
C THR A 154 -2.36 7.14 -3.51
N ILE A 155 -2.11 7.40 -4.80
CA ILE A 155 -1.31 6.51 -5.66
C ILE A 155 0.13 6.32 -5.15
N HIS A 156 0.64 7.25 -4.34
CA HIS A 156 1.97 7.18 -3.72
C HIS A 156 2.01 6.33 -2.44
N ASN A 157 0.85 6.08 -1.83
CA ASN A 157 0.68 5.23 -0.66
C ASN A 157 0.26 3.80 -1.05
N ILE A 158 0.67 3.37 -2.25
CA ILE A 158 0.47 2.01 -2.73
C ILE A 158 1.79 1.52 -3.31
N TYR A 159 2.23 0.35 -2.85
CA TYR A 159 3.38 -0.37 -3.40
C TYR A 159 2.93 -1.51 -4.29
N HIS A 160 3.86 -2.00 -5.10
CA HIS A 160 3.71 -3.22 -5.87
C HIS A 160 4.81 -4.23 -5.52
N SER A 161 4.52 -5.50 -5.75
CA SER A 161 5.46 -6.61 -5.62
C SER A 161 5.13 -7.67 -6.67
N ARG A 162 6.14 -8.35 -7.21
CA ARG A 162 5.96 -9.55 -8.04
C ARG A 162 6.00 -10.81 -7.19
N VAL A 163 4.88 -11.52 -7.17
CA VAL A 163 4.76 -12.82 -6.50
C VAL A 163 4.39 -13.87 -7.55
N GLY A 164 5.30 -14.81 -7.83
CA GLY A 164 5.07 -15.85 -8.83
C GLY A 164 4.82 -15.32 -10.24
N GLY A 165 5.39 -14.16 -10.59
CA GLY A 165 5.18 -13.49 -11.88
C GLY A 165 3.92 -12.60 -11.95
N ALA A 166 3.01 -12.72 -11.00
CA ALA A 166 1.84 -11.85 -10.89
C ALA A 166 2.14 -10.58 -10.07
N ILE A 167 1.46 -9.50 -10.41
CA ILE A 167 1.60 -8.22 -9.69
C ILE A 167 0.60 -8.18 -8.54
N VAL A 168 1.13 -7.93 -7.35
CA VAL A 168 0.36 -7.73 -6.13
C VAL A 168 0.53 -6.29 -5.65
N VAL A 169 -0.57 -5.59 -5.40
CA VAL A 169 -0.53 -4.24 -4.81
C VAL A 169 -0.68 -4.30 -3.30
N LYS A 170 -0.06 -3.34 -2.61
CA LYS A 170 0.00 -3.27 -1.15
C LYS A 170 -0.28 -1.84 -0.67
N LEU A 171 -1.33 -1.64 0.12
CA LEU A 171 -1.59 -0.35 0.77
C LEU A 171 -0.55 -0.09 1.87
N VAL A 172 -0.05 1.15 1.96
CA VAL A 172 1.01 1.56 2.90
C VAL A 172 0.73 2.95 3.47
N ASN A 173 1.47 3.35 4.51
CA ASN A 173 1.44 4.73 5.05
C ASN A 173 0.04 5.20 5.50
N PHE A 174 -0.64 4.35 6.26
CA PHE A 174 -1.89 4.65 6.95
C PHE A 174 -1.80 5.92 7.79
N GLN A 175 -2.90 6.67 7.88
CA GLN A 175 -3.00 7.90 8.66
C GLN A 175 -4.31 7.92 9.45
N ASN A 176 -4.22 8.35 10.70
CA ASN A 176 -5.40 8.68 11.47
C ASN A 176 -5.91 10.05 11.04
N ARG A 177 -7.24 10.19 11.03
CA ARG A 177 -7.92 11.47 10.85
C ARG A 177 -8.78 11.74 12.08
N ASP A 178 -8.87 13.00 12.46
CA ASP A 178 -9.75 13.45 13.52
C ASP A 178 -11.19 13.62 13.00
N ILE A 179 -11.75 12.53 12.45
CA ILE A 179 -13.11 12.44 11.90
C ILE A 179 -13.73 11.08 12.25
N GLU A 180 -15.04 10.95 12.07
CA GLU A 180 -15.77 9.69 12.28
C GLU A 180 -15.28 8.57 11.34
N LEU A 181 -15.34 7.33 11.83
CA LEU A 181 -14.83 6.14 11.14
C LEU A 181 -15.44 5.99 9.74
N GLU A 182 -16.77 6.06 9.64
CA GLU A 182 -17.51 5.88 8.40
C GLU A 182 -17.20 7.00 7.40
N ALA A 183 -17.00 8.22 7.88
CA ALA A 183 -16.56 9.35 7.05
C ALA A 183 -15.14 9.11 6.52
N ALA A 184 -14.22 8.61 7.36
CA ALA A 184 -12.87 8.27 6.93
C ALA A 184 -12.85 7.11 5.91
N GLN A 185 -13.67 6.08 6.11
CA GLN A 185 -13.84 4.97 5.16
C GLN A 185 -14.44 5.45 3.83
N LEU A 186 -15.40 6.38 3.85
CA LEU A 186 -15.95 6.99 2.64
C LEU A 186 -14.86 7.78 1.89
N MET A 187 -14.01 8.50 2.62
CA MET A 187 -12.90 9.26 2.04
C MET A 187 -11.84 8.37 1.37
N ASP A 188 -11.66 7.11 1.81
CA ASP A 188 -10.78 6.18 1.10
C ASP A 188 -11.34 5.80 -0.27
N TRP A 189 -12.66 5.63 -0.42
CA TRP A 189 -13.31 5.41 -1.72
C TRP A 189 -13.18 6.63 -2.63
N VAL A 190 -13.32 7.84 -2.08
CA VAL A 190 -13.02 9.09 -2.80
C VAL A 190 -11.54 9.12 -3.22
N GLY A 191 -10.63 8.66 -2.35
CA GLY A 191 -9.21 8.47 -2.66
C GLY A 191 -8.97 7.55 -3.85
N LEU A 192 -9.71 6.44 -3.96
CA LEU A 192 -9.68 5.57 -5.14
C LEU A 192 -10.13 6.32 -6.39
N GLY A 193 -11.21 7.11 -6.32
CA GLY A 193 -11.66 7.97 -7.42
C GLY A 193 -10.56 8.90 -7.94
N ASN A 194 -9.83 9.55 -7.02
CA ASN A 194 -8.69 10.41 -7.37
C ASN A 194 -7.52 9.63 -8.01
N ILE A 195 -7.24 8.42 -7.55
CA ILE A 195 -6.23 7.54 -8.15
C ILE A 195 -6.62 7.18 -9.59
N LEU A 196 -7.88 6.79 -9.82
CA LEU A 196 -8.39 6.47 -11.14
C LEU A 196 -8.33 7.67 -12.09
N HIS A 197 -8.70 8.86 -11.61
CA HIS A 197 -8.57 10.10 -12.37
C HIS A 197 -7.11 10.39 -12.76
N THR A 198 -6.17 10.17 -11.84
CA THR A 198 -4.72 10.31 -12.09
C THR A 198 -4.24 9.33 -13.17
N ILE A 199 -4.68 8.07 -13.10
CA ILE A 199 -4.35 7.03 -14.10
C ILE A 199 -4.91 7.40 -15.47
N SER A 200 -6.18 7.82 -15.56
CA SER A 200 -6.80 8.26 -16.81
C SER A 200 -6.07 9.44 -17.43
N THR A 201 -5.73 10.45 -16.62
CA THR A 201 -4.98 11.63 -17.09
C THR A 201 -3.60 11.24 -17.63
N ALA A 202 -2.88 10.36 -16.92
CA ALA A 202 -1.60 9.87 -17.37
C ALA A 202 -1.70 9.01 -18.65
N ALA A 203 -2.79 8.24 -18.82
CA ALA A 203 -3.03 7.45 -20.03
C ALA A 203 -3.24 8.35 -21.25
N LYS A 204 -4.13 9.35 -21.14
CA LYS A 204 -4.41 10.34 -22.19
C LYS A 204 -3.19 11.17 -22.57
N PHE A 205 -2.31 11.45 -21.61
CA PHE A 205 -1.05 12.14 -21.86
C PHE A 205 -0.04 11.29 -22.64
N ARG A 206 0.00 9.97 -22.38
CA ARG A 206 0.89 9.04 -23.10
C ARG A 206 0.40 8.71 -24.50
N ASP A 207 -0.91 8.60 -24.65
CA ASP A 207 -1.59 8.26 -25.90
C ASP A 207 -2.90 9.06 -25.98
N ASN A 208 -2.93 10.05 -26.87
CA ASN A 208 -4.10 10.91 -27.06
C ASN A 208 -5.29 10.18 -27.70
N THR A 209 -5.09 8.97 -28.22
CA THR A 209 -6.15 8.12 -28.77
C THR A 209 -6.78 7.20 -27.72
N ALA A 210 -6.23 7.14 -26.51
CA ALA A 210 -6.72 6.28 -25.43
C ALA A 210 -8.14 6.67 -24.99
N SER A 211 -9.07 5.71 -25.09
CA SER A 211 -10.43 5.85 -24.59
C SER A 211 -10.51 5.42 -23.13
N CYS A 212 -10.62 6.40 -22.23
CA CYS A 212 -10.65 6.18 -20.77
C CYS A 212 -12.07 6.28 -20.17
N SER A 213 -13.12 6.18 -20.98
CA SER A 213 -14.51 6.42 -20.56
C SER A 213 -14.93 5.62 -19.33
N ILE A 214 -14.53 4.35 -19.24
CA ILE A 214 -14.83 3.46 -18.12
C ILE A 214 -14.18 3.99 -16.82
N ILE A 215 -12.88 4.30 -16.88
CA ILE A 215 -12.14 4.82 -15.73
C ILE A 215 -12.64 6.21 -15.33
N ASP A 216 -12.91 7.10 -16.30
CA ASP A 216 -13.39 8.46 -16.04
C ASP A 216 -14.77 8.45 -15.37
N HIS A 217 -15.66 7.57 -15.83
CA HIS A 217 -16.99 7.41 -15.25
C HIS A 217 -16.89 6.92 -13.81
N LEU A 218 -16.12 5.85 -13.58
CA LEU A 218 -15.94 5.30 -12.24
C LEU A 218 -15.25 6.29 -11.30
N ALA A 219 -14.22 7.00 -11.77
CA ALA A 219 -13.55 8.04 -11.00
C ALA A 219 -14.53 9.13 -10.56
N SER A 220 -15.35 9.63 -11.50
CA SER A 220 -16.36 10.66 -11.22
C SER A 220 -17.39 10.18 -10.20
N LYS A 221 -17.89 8.94 -10.36
CA LYS A 221 -18.86 8.32 -9.44
C LYS A 221 -18.30 8.19 -8.03
N LEU A 222 -17.06 7.74 -7.89
CA LEU A 222 -16.39 7.58 -6.58
C LEU A 222 -16.06 8.94 -5.93
N MET A 223 -15.65 9.93 -6.70
CA MET A 223 -15.37 11.28 -6.18
C MET A 223 -16.64 12.03 -5.74
N ALA A 224 -17.80 11.68 -6.31
CA ALA A 224 -19.10 12.26 -5.96
C ALA A 224 -19.77 11.62 -4.73
N LEU A 225 -19.12 10.65 -4.07
CA LEU A 225 -19.67 10.01 -2.88
C LEU A 225 -19.73 10.98 -1.71
N THR A 226 -20.94 11.22 -1.20
CA THR A 226 -21.18 12.16 -0.09
C THR A 226 -21.92 11.53 1.10
N SER A 227 -22.45 10.32 0.95
CA SER A 227 -23.27 9.66 1.98
C SER A 227 -22.64 8.36 2.45
N ILE A 228 -22.50 8.18 3.76
CA ILE A 228 -22.00 6.93 4.35
C ILE A 228 -22.90 5.71 4.08
N ASN A 229 -24.18 5.93 3.75
CA ASN A 229 -25.15 4.86 3.51
C ASN A 229 -24.82 3.98 2.30
N CYS A 230 -23.96 4.46 1.39
CA CYS A 230 -23.53 3.67 0.24
C CYS A 230 -22.35 2.73 0.53
N LEU A 231 -21.67 2.85 1.69
CA LEU A 231 -20.51 2.03 2.05
C LEU A 231 -20.71 0.51 1.82
N PRO A 232 -21.87 -0.11 2.16
CA PRO A 232 -22.07 -1.53 1.94
C PRO A 232 -22.18 -1.95 0.45
N SER A 233 -22.47 -1.02 -0.46
CA SER A 233 -22.74 -1.31 -1.88
C SER A 233 -21.67 -0.80 -2.85
N ILE A 234 -20.77 0.11 -2.41
CA ILE A 234 -19.73 0.70 -3.28
C ILE A 234 -18.88 -0.37 -3.95
N LYS A 235 -18.38 -1.38 -3.20
CA LYS A 235 -17.54 -2.44 -3.77
C LYS A 235 -18.21 -3.13 -4.95
N LYS A 236 -19.45 -3.57 -4.78
CA LYS A 236 -20.20 -4.26 -5.83
C LYS A 236 -20.35 -3.37 -7.06
N GLY A 237 -20.84 -2.15 -6.87
CA GLY A 237 -21.01 -1.19 -7.98
C GLY A 237 -19.69 -0.88 -8.70
N THR A 238 -18.59 -0.77 -7.95
CA THR A 238 -17.24 -0.50 -8.51
C THR A 238 -16.74 -1.67 -9.35
N LEU A 239 -16.91 -2.91 -8.88
CA LEU A 239 -16.48 -4.10 -9.62
C LEU A 239 -17.36 -4.33 -10.85
N ASP A 240 -18.67 -4.12 -10.74
CA ASP A 240 -19.62 -4.25 -11.85
C ASP A 240 -19.27 -3.25 -12.98
N ASP A 241 -19.00 -1.98 -12.64
CA ASP A 241 -18.64 -0.94 -13.61
C ASP A 241 -17.32 -1.27 -14.35
N MET A 242 -16.36 -1.92 -13.69
CA MET A 242 -15.09 -2.34 -14.31
C MET A 242 -15.22 -3.53 -15.27
N LEU A 243 -16.30 -4.33 -15.15
CA LEU A 243 -16.54 -5.53 -15.96
C LEU A 243 -17.40 -5.26 -17.20
N GLN A 244 -18.08 -4.10 -17.27
CA GLN A 244 -18.99 -3.75 -18.38
C GLN A 244 -18.31 -3.06 -19.57
N GLY A 245 -16.98 -3.20 -19.72
CA GLY A 245 -16.16 -2.52 -20.71
C GLY A 245 -15.47 -3.42 -21.72
#